data_AF-A0A8C6FEU3-F1
#
_entry.id   AF-A0A8C6FEU3-F1
#
_cell.length_a   1.000
_cell.length_b   1.000
_cell.length_c   1.000
_cell.angle_alpha   90.00
_cell.angle_beta   90.00
_cell.angle_gamma   90.00
#
_symmetry.space_group_name_H-M   'P 1'
#
loop_
_entity.id
_entity.type
_entity.pdbx_description
1 polymer ?
#
loop_
_entity_poly.entity_id
_entity_poly.type
_entity_poly.pdbx_seq_one_letter_code
_entity_poly.pdbx_strand_id
1 'polypeptide(L)'
;MVMVKGVDKLALPPGSVISYPLENERVYMVGKANSVFEDLSVTLRQLCNRLFQENSVLTSLPLNSLSRNNEVDLLFLSELQVLRDISSLLPLKQIWKNG
;
A
#
# COMPACT_ATOMS: atom_id res chain seq x y z
N MET A 1 -50.79 11.24 -22.92
CA MET A 1 -49.66 12.14 -22.60
C MET A 1 -48.95 11.57 -21.38
N VAL A 2 -47.77 10.96 -21.56
CA VAL A 2 -46.99 10.33 -20.49
C VAL A 2 -45.94 11.34 -20.04
N MET A 3 -46.00 11.77 -18.78
CA MET A 3 -44.95 12.60 -18.17
C MET A 3 -43.83 11.69 -17.68
N VAL A 4 -42.75 11.60 -18.45
CA VAL A 4 -41.46 11.16 -17.93
C VAL A 4 -40.89 12.30 -17.09
N LYS A 5 -40.96 12.16 -15.77
CA LYS A 5 -40.36 13.11 -14.83
C LYS A 5 -38.85 12.93 -14.91
N GLY A 6 -38.17 13.87 -15.59
CA GLY A 6 -36.73 13.99 -15.51
C GLY A 6 -36.30 14.03 -14.04
N VAL A 7 -35.20 13.37 -13.71
CA VAL A 7 -34.50 13.61 -12.45
C VAL A 7 -33.84 14.98 -12.59
N ASP A 8 -34.68 16.01 -12.53
CA ASP A 8 -34.26 17.39 -12.48
C ASP A 8 -33.54 17.59 -11.16
N LYS A 9 -32.25 17.90 -11.29
CA LYS A 9 -31.37 18.58 -10.33
C LYS A 9 -31.59 18.21 -8.86
N LEU A 10 -30.54 17.62 -8.29
CA LEU A 10 -30.19 17.62 -6.86
C LEU A 10 -30.68 18.91 -6.16
N ALA A 11 -31.90 18.86 -5.63
CA ALA A 11 -32.48 19.96 -4.87
C ALA A 11 -31.88 19.87 -3.47
N LEU A 12 -30.75 20.56 -3.29
CA LEU A 12 -30.19 20.77 -1.96
C LEU A 12 -31.13 21.70 -1.18
N PRO A 13 -31.41 21.42 0.10
CA PRO A 13 -32.34 22.24 0.88
C PRO A 13 -31.85 23.70 0.97
N PRO A 14 -32.75 24.70 0.94
CA PRO A 14 -32.36 26.10 1.09
C PRO A 14 -31.78 26.32 2.49
N GLY A 15 -30.50 26.66 2.57
CA GLY A 15 -29.72 26.68 3.82
C GLY A 15 -28.65 25.59 3.91
N SER A 16 -28.57 24.70 2.92
CA SER A 16 -27.51 23.71 2.78
C SER A 16 -26.25 24.37 2.22
N VAL A 17 -25.56 25.15 3.07
CA VAL A 17 -24.11 25.19 3.00
C VAL A 17 -23.69 23.77 3.39
N ILE A 18 -23.60 22.86 2.42
CA ILE A 18 -22.84 21.63 2.62
C ILE A 18 -21.37 22.06 2.64
N SER A 19 -20.98 22.74 3.72
CA SER A 19 -19.62 22.70 4.19
C SER A 19 -19.48 21.26 4.64
N TYR A 20 -19.00 20.37 3.76
CA TYR A 20 -18.41 19.13 4.24
C TYR A 20 -17.43 19.59 5.32
N PRO A 21 -17.62 19.22 6.60
CA PRO A 21 -16.66 19.58 7.61
C PRO A 21 -15.31 19.08 7.09
N LEU A 22 -14.29 19.93 7.03
CA LEU A 22 -12.94 19.51 6.63
C LEU A 22 -12.50 18.25 7.41
N GLU A 23 -13.05 18.07 8.60
CA GLU A 23 -12.98 16.85 9.42
C GLU A 23 -13.49 15.59 8.71
N ASN A 24 -14.61 15.62 7.99
CA ASN A 24 -15.11 14.48 7.21
C ASN A 24 -14.20 14.13 6.03
N GLU A 25 -13.64 15.14 5.34
CA GLU A 25 -12.69 14.92 4.25
C GLU A 25 -11.37 14.35 4.78
N ARG A 26 -10.86 14.87 5.91
CA ARG A 26 -9.67 14.33 6.58
C ARG A 26 -9.87 12.90 7.05
N VAL A 27 -11.01 12.59 7.67
CA VAL A 27 -11.35 11.21 8.11
C VAL A 27 -11.47 10.27 6.91
N TYR A 28 -12.09 10.72 5.81
CA TYR A 28 -12.16 9.93 4.57
C TYR A 28 -10.78 9.66 3.98
N MET A 29 -9.94 10.69 3.86
CA MET A 29 -8.58 10.58 3.32
C MET A 29 -7.69 9.71 4.21
N VAL A 30 -7.79 9.82 5.53
CA VAL A 30 -7.11 8.93 6.49
C VAL A 30 -7.61 7.50 6.35
N GLY A 31 -8.92 7.29 6.28
CA GLY A 31 -9.50 5.97 6.04
C GLY A 31 -9.03 5.36 4.72
N LYS A 32 -8.86 6.19 3.68
CA LYS A 32 -8.34 5.74 2.40
C LYS A 32 -6.85 5.44 2.40
N ALA A 33 -6.04 6.27 3.04
CA ALA A 33 -4.62 5.99 3.23
C ALA A 33 -4.41 4.69 4.02
N ASN A 34 -5.20 4.47 5.08
CA ASN A 34 -5.13 3.24 5.87
C ASN A 34 -5.50 2.01 5.04
N SER A 35 -6.58 2.07 4.25
CA SER A 35 -6.96 0.98 3.34
C SER A 35 -5.85 0.65 2.33
N VAL A 36 -5.25 1.67 1.69
CA VAL A 36 -4.14 1.48 0.76
C VAL A 36 -2.92 0.87 1.46
N PHE A 37 -2.64 1.29 2.69
CA PHE A 37 -1.53 0.77 3.48
C PHE A 37 -1.76 -0.69 3.93
N GLU A 38 -3.01 -1.08 4.23
CA GLU A 38 -3.36 -2.50 4.44
C GLU A 38 -3.10 -3.34 3.20
N ASP A 39 -3.65 -2.94 2.05
CA ASP A 39 -3.54 -3.70 0.80
C ASP A 39 -2.07 -3.82 0.34
N LEU A 40 -1.30 -2.73 0.47
CA LEU A 40 0.13 -2.72 0.19
C LEU A 40 0.87 -3.67 1.13
N SER A 41 0.58 -3.65 2.43
CA SER A 41 1.23 -4.54 3.39
C SER A 41 0.94 -6.03 3.12
N VAL A 42 -0.29 -6.36 2.70
CA VAL A 42 -0.66 -7.72 2.30
C VAL A 42 0.10 -8.11 1.03
N THR A 43 0.15 -7.23 0.04
CA THR A 43 0.84 -7.48 -1.23
C THR A 43 2.34 -7.68 -1.01
N LEU A 44 2.99 -6.83 -0.22
CA LEU A 44 4.40 -6.95 0.13
C LEU A 44 4.68 -8.24 0.91
N ARG A 45 3.81 -8.63 1.85
CA ARG A 45 3.95 -9.91 2.57
C ARG A 45 3.87 -11.09 1.61
N GLN A 46 2.91 -11.10 0.69
CA GLN A 46 2.79 -12.15 -0.31
C GLN A 46 4.00 -12.21 -1.25
N LEU A 47 4.51 -11.05 -1.67
CA LEU A 47 5.71 -10.95 -2.48
C LEU A 47 6.94 -11.50 -1.75
N CYS A 48 7.16 -11.07 -0.50
CA CYS A 48 8.28 -11.54 0.33
C CYS A 48 8.18 -13.05 0.56
N ASN A 49 6.99 -13.58 0.85
CA ASN A 49 6.80 -15.02 1.00
C ASN A 49 7.23 -15.78 -0.26
N ARG A 50 6.91 -15.29 -1.46
CA ARG A 50 7.37 -15.92 -2.71
C ARG A 50 8.87 -15.78 -2.93
N LEU A 51 9.43 -14.61 -2.60
CA LEU A 51 10.84 -14.27 -2.83
C LEU A 51 11.80 -14.94 -1.85
N PHE A 52 11.37 -15.29 -0.64
CA PHE A 52 12.20 -15.94 0.39
C PHE A 52 11.79 -17.38 0.70
N GLN A 53 10.88 -17.96 -0.09
CA GLN A 53 10.55 -19.38 -0.02
C GLN A 53 11.76 -20.25 -0.38
N GLU A 54 11.80 -21.47 0.15
CA GLU A 54 12.93 -22.40 -0.01
C GLU A 54 13.28 -22.70 -1.49
N ASN A 55 12.29 -22.65 -2.37
CA ASN A 55 12.43 -22.87 -3.82
C ASN A 55 12.49 -21.58 -4.65
N SER A 56 12.68 -20.43 -4.00
CA SER A 56 12.74 -19.15 -4.69
C SER A 56 14.03 -19.00 -5.50
N VAL A 57 13.99 -18.13 -6.53
CA VAL A 57 15.18 -17.81 -7.32
C VAL A 57 16.24 -17.08 -6.49
N LEU A 58 15.83 -16.33 -5.44
CA LEU A 58 16.78 -15.62 -4.58
C LEU A 58 17.54 -16.55 -3.63
N THR A 59 16.94 -17.66 -3.19
CA THR A 59 17.64 -18.65 -2.35
C THR A 59 18.60 -19.52 -3.14
N SER A 60 18.36 -19.69 -4.45
CA SER A 60 19.28 -20.39 -5.35
C SER A 60 20.34 -19.48 -5.99
N LEU A 61 20.21 -18.16 -5.86
CA LEU A 61 21.16 -17.20 -6.41
C LEU A 61 22.48 -17.23 -5.61
N PRO A 62 23.64 -17.43 -6.27
CA PRO A 62 24.92 -17.42 -5.59
C PRO A 62 25.35 -15.97 -5.28
N LEU A 63 24.81 -15.38 -4.22
CA LEU A 63 25.10 -13.99 -3.80
C LEU A 63 26.60 -13.72 -3.60
N ASN A 64 27.38 -14.75 -3.27
CA ASN A 64 28.83 -14.66 -3.11
C ASN A 64 29.59 -14.50 -4.44
N SER A 65 28.93 -14.73 -5.57
CA SER A 65 29.51 -14.51 -6.91
C SER A 65 29.37 -13.05 -7.37
N LEU A 66 28.56 -12.25 -6.68
CA LEU A 66 28.39 -10.83 -7.00
C LEU A 66 29.63 -10.04 -6.58
N SER A 67 30.12 -9.19 -7.47
CA SER A 67 31.29 -8.36 -7.22
C SER A 67 30.90 -7.09 -6.47
N ARG A 68 31.45 -6.89 -5.27
CA ARG A 68 31.25 -5.63 -4.53
C ARG A 68 31.92 -4.42 -5.21
N ASN A 69 32.70 -4.64 -6.27
CA ASN A 69 33.34 -3.58 -7.05
C ASN A 69 32.59 -3.28 -8.34
N ASN A 70 31.49 -3.97 -8.63
CA ASN A 70 30.64 -3.73 -9.79
C ASN A 70 29.40 -2.93 -9.36
N GLU A 71 29.14 -1.80 -10.02
CA GLU A 71 28.04 -0.89 -9.66
C GLU A 71 26.65 -1.54 -9.82
N VAL A 72 26.47 -2.41 -10.82
CA VAL A 72 25.22 -3.12 -11.07
C VAL A 72 24.97 -4.13 -9.96
N ASP A 73 25.99 -4.88 -9.57
CA ASP A 73 25.91 -5.84 -8.47
C ASP A 73 25.65 -5.13 -7.13
N LEU A 74 26.26 -3.97 -6.91
CA LEU A 74 26.01 -3.13 -5.73
C LEU A 74 24.56 -2.63 -5.69
N LEU A 75 24.03 -2.16 -6.82
CA LEU A 75 22.63 -1.74 -6.91
C LEU A 75 21.69 -2.90 -6.59
N PHE A 76 21.93 -4.06 -7.18
CA PHE A 76 21.14 -5.27 -6.92
C PHE A 76 21.20 -5.69 -5.44
N LEU A 77 22.38 -5.68 -4.82
CA LEU A 77 22.55 -5.97 -3.40
C LEU A 77 21.83 -4.94 -2.51
N SER A 78 21.85 -3.66 -2.89
CA SER A 78 21.12 -2.60 -2.19
C SER A 78 19.61 -2.80 -2.27
N GLU A 79 19.06 -3.12 -3.44
CA GLU A 79 17.63 -3.39 -3.61
C GLU A 79 17.20 -4.62 -2.81
N LEU A 80 18.02 -5.68 -2.83
CA LEU A 80 17.78 -6.89 -2.04
C LEU A 80 17.78 -6.57 -0.53
N GLN A 81 18.68 -5.70 -0.07
CA GLN A 81 18.75 -5.25 1.32
C GLN A 81 17.51 -4.46 1.72
N VAL A 82 17.09 -3.48 0.90
CA VAL A 82 15.87 -2.70 1.15
C VAL A 82 14.64 -3.62 1.23
N LEU A 83 14.57 -4.64 0.37
CA LEU A 83 13.48 -5.61 0.41
C LEU A 83 13.48 -6.41 1.72
N ARG A 84 14.65 -6.83 2.22
CA ARG A 84 14.77 -7.50 3.53
C ARG A 84 14.32 -6.60 4.66
N ASP A 85 14.74 -5.33 4.63
CA ASP A 85 14.40 -4.35 5.65
C ASP A 85 12.88 -4.11 5.68
N ILE A 86 12.25 -3.87 4.53
CA ILE A 86 10.80 -3.75 4.41
C ILE A 86 10.09 -5.02 4.92
N SER A 87 10.60 -6.20 4.58
CA SER A 87 10.06 -7.47 5.05
C SER A 87 10.13 -7.62 6.58
N SER A 88 11.18 -7.09 7.21
CA SER A 88 11.34 -7.11 8.67
C SER A 88 10.44 -6.12 9.41
N LEU A 89 9.95 -5.08 8.71
CA LEU A 89 9.02 -4.08 9.25
C LEU A 89 7.55 -4.52 9.15
N LEU A 90 7.23 -5.44 8.24
CA LEU A 90 5.87 -5.99 8.06
C LEU A 90 5.24 -6.64 9.31
N PRO A 91 5.98 -7.33 10.21
CA PRO A 91 5.48 -7.82 11.50
C PRO A 91 5.20 -6.73 12.54
N LEU A 92 5.97 -5.62 12.53
CA LEU A 92 5.85 -4.53 13.52
C LEU A 92 4.51 -3.79 13.44
N LYS A 93 3.82 -3.85 12.29
CA LYS A 93 2.47 -3.31 12.13
C LYS A 93 1.43 -4.00 13.03
N GLN A 94 1.64 -5.27 13.41
CA GLN A 94 0.73 -5.98 14.31
C GLN A 94 0.78 -5.43 15.75
N ILE A 95 1.90 -4.83 16.15
CA ILE A 95 2.09 -4.27 17.49
C ILE A 95 1.33 -2.94 17.64
N TRP A 96 1.30 -2.11 16.59
CA TRP A 96 0.59 -0.81 16.60
C TRP A 96 -0.93 -0.91 16.41
N LYS A 97 -1.47 -2.08 16.05
CA LYS A 97 -2.93 -2.32 15.97
C LYS A 97 -3.56 -2.77 17.30
N ASN A 98 -2.75 -3.10 18.32
CA ASN A 98 -3.21 -3.65 19.60
C ASN A 98 -3.09 -2.65 20.77
N GLY A 99 -2.99 -1.35 20.49
CA GLY A 99 -2.89 -0.27 21.48
C GLY A 99 -4.06 0.69 21.40
#